data_AF-A0A7M3LR28-F1
#
_entry.id   AF-A0A7M3LR28-F1
#
_cell.length_a   1.000
_cell.length_b   1.000
_cell.length_c   1.000
_cell.angle_alpha   90.00
_cell.angle_beta   90.00
_cell.angle_gamma   90.00
#
_symmetry.space_group_name_H-M   'P 1'
#
loop_
_entity.id
_entity.type
_entity.pdbx_description
1 polymer ?
#
loop_
_entity_poly.entity_id
_entity_poly.type
_entity_poly.pdbx_seq_one_letter_code
_entity_poly.pdbx_strand_id
1 'polypeptide(L)' 'NGKVERFNRTLLDEWAYARPYHSEQERRAAFGEWLHTYNHHRGHTALKGQPPASRVPNLTGQYS' A
#
# COMPACT_ATOMS: atom_id res chain seq x y z
N ASN A 1 -14.12 -9.41 -6.78
CA ASN A 1 -14.09 -8.08 -6.13
C ASN A 1 -13.23 -8.00 -4.86
N GLY A 2 -13.06 -9.09 -4.09
CA GLY A 2 -12.38 -9.09 -2.78
C GLY A 2 -10.92 -8.60 -2.66
N LYS A 3 -10.13 -8.56 -3.75
CA LYS A 3 -8.76 -8.00 -3.70
C LYS A 3 -8.76 -6.48 -3.59
N VAL A 4 -9.57 -5.82 -4.42
CA VAL A 4 -9.73 -4.36 -4.42
C VAL A 4 -10.39 -3.90 -3.14
N GLU A 5 -11.43 -4.61 -2.69
CA GLU A 5 -12.12 -4.31 -1.43
C GLU A 5 -11.17 -4.39 -0.23
N ARG A 6 -10.29 -5.40 -0.16
CA ARG A 6 -9.29 -5.52 0.91
C ARG A 6 -8.22 -4.42 0.82
N PHE A 7 -7.77 -4.07 -0.38
CA PHE A 7 -6.84 -2.95 -0.57
C PHE A 7 -7.46 -1.65 -0.07
N ASN A 8 -8.65 -1.29 -0.56
CA ASN A 8 -9.33 -0.05 -0.18
C ASN A 8 -9.61 0.03 1.33
N ARG A 9 -10.01 -1.07 1.96
CA ARG A 9 -10.19 -1.09 3.42
C ARG A 9 -8.88 -0.82 4.17
N THR A 10 -7.78 -1.43 3.73
CA THR A 10 -6.47 -1.24 4.37
C THR A 10 -5.93 0.17 4.12
N LEU A 11 -6.14 0.71 2.91
CA LEU A 11 -5.83 2.09 2.56
C LEU A 11 -6.54 3.09 3.47
N LEU A 12 -7.82 2.86 3.75
CA LEU A 12 -8.57 3.75 4.63
C LEU A 12 -8.08 3.66 6.07
N ASP A 13 -7.89 2.45 6.58
CA ASP A 13 -7.51 2.18 7.97
C ASP A 13 -6.08 2.66 8.29
N GLU A 14 -5.14 2.39 7.39
CA GLU A 14 -3.71 2.52 7.66
C GLU A 14 -3.05 3.74 7.02
N TRP A 15 -3.75 4.42 6.12
CA TRP A 15 -3.29 5.69 5.56
C TRP A 15 -4.32 6.79 5.77
N ALA A 16 -5.53 6.67 5.22
CA ALA A 16 -6.46 7.80 5.21
C ALA A 16 -6.87 8.27 6.61
N TYR A 17 -6.98 7.33 7.56
CA TYR A 17 -7.45 7.55 8.92
C TYR A 17 -6.50 7.02 10.02
N ALA A 18 -5.26 6.64 9.67
CA ALA A 18 -4.30 6.12 10.64
C ALA A 18 -3.92 7.11 11.74
N ARG A 19 -3.99 8.41 11.41
CA ARG A 19 -3.75 9.52 12.33
C ARG A 19 -4.50 10.77 11.86
N PRO A 20 -4.74 11.76 12.74
CA PRO A 20 -5.15 13.08 12.31
C PRO A 20 -4.06 13.70 11.43
N TYR A 21 -4.45 14.19 10.26
CA TYR A 21 -3.60 15.00 9.40
C TYR A 21 -4.00 16.46 9.53
N HIS A 22 -3.02 17.36 9.56
CA HIS A 22 -3.27 18.80 9.66
C HIS A 22 -3.72 19.40 8.32
N SER A 23 -3.38 18.74 7.21
CA SER A 23 -3.79 19.15 5.86
C SER A 23 -3.86 17.97 4.89
N GLU A 24 -4.57 18.18 3.79
CA GLU A 24 -4.59 17.24 2.67
C GLU A 24 -3.20 17.07 2.04
N GLN A 25 -2.37 18.14 2.01
CA GLN A 25 -1.00 18.03 1.51
C GLN A 25 -0.16 17.08 2.36
N GLU A 26 -0.27 17.16 3.68
CA GLU A 26 0.43 16.26 4.60
C GLU A 26 -0.03 14.80 4.39
N ARG A 27 -1.34 14.58 4.24
CA ARG A 27 -1.89 13.26 3.95
C ARG A 27 -1.38 12.68 2.64
N ARG A 28 -1.35 13.49 1.57
CA ARG A 28 -0.81 13.11 0.27
C ARG A 28 0.69 12.84 0.30
N ALA A 29 1.46 13.62 1.04
CA ALA A 29 2.90 13.40 1.19
C ALA A 29 3.19 12.04 1.87
N ALA A 30 2.37 11.65 2.85
CA ALA A 30 2.47 10.34 3.51
C ALA A 30 2.04 9.16 2.62
N PHE A 31 1.30 9.40 1.53
CA PHE A 31 0.74 8.33 0.71
C PHE A 31 1.80 7.50 0.00
N GLY A 32 2.86 8.14 -0.52
CA GLY A 32 3.93 7.45 -1.23
C GLY A 32 4.67 6.44 -0.35
N GLU A 33 5.04 6.85 0.85
CA GLU A 33 5.70 5.98 1.84
C GLU A 33 4.80 4.83 2.28
N TRP A 34 3.52 5.11 2.55
CA TRP A 34 2.57 4.07 2.91
C TRP A 34 2.40 3.05 1.78
N LEU A 35 2.30 3.51 0.53
CA LEU A 35 2.16 2.63 -0.64
C LEU A 35 3.39 1.76 -0.84
N HIS A 36 4.60 2.31 -0.64
CA HIS A 36 5.84 1.55 -0.68
C HIS A 36 5.86 0.48 0.40
N THR A 37 5.52 0.85 1.64
CA THR A 37 5.41 -0.08 2.77
C THR A 37 4.41 -1.20 2.50
N TYR A 38 3.20 -0.87 2.04
CA TYR A 38 2.17 -1.85 1.72
C TYR A 38 2.62 -2.82 0.63
N ASN A 39 3.25 -2.33 -0.45
CA ASN A 39 3.61 -3.16 -1.60
C ASN A 39 4.88 -3.98 -1.39
N HIS A 40 5.85 -3.49 -0.61
CA HIS A 40 7.19 -4.08 -0.54
C HIS A 40 7.55 -4.67 0.83
N HIS A 41 6.91 -4.24 1.91
CA HIS A 41 7.33 -4.61 3.27
C HIS A 41 6.24 -5.34 4.06
N ARG A 42 4.97 -5.01 3.81
CA ARG A 42 3.84 -5.59 4.53
C ARG A 42 3.63 -7.05 4.14
N GLY A 43 3.73 -7.97 5.10
CA GLY A 43 3.38 -9.37 4.89
C GLY A 43 1.88 -9.60 4.81
N HIS A 44 1.41 -10.39 3.83
CA HIS A 44 0.00 -10.76 3.70
C HIS A 44 -0.18 -12.26 3.91
N THR A 45 -1.14 -12.66 4.75
CA THR A 45 -1.44 -14.08 5.04
C THR A 45 -1.83 -14.86 3.78
N ALA A 46 -2.65 -14.27 2.91
CA ALA A 46 -2.99 -14.85 1.61
C ALA A 46 -1.78 -15.01 0.66
N LEU A 47 -0.65 -14.37 0.97
CA LEU A 47 0.61 -14.44 0.25
C LEU A 47 1.68 -15.22 1.03
N LYS A 48 1.30 -16.07 2.00
CA LYS A 48 2.23 -16.79 2.88
C LYS A 48 3.17 -15.85 3.66
N GLY A 49 2.66 -14.69 4.06
CA GLY A 49 3.43 -13.66 4.77
C GLY A 49 4.32 -12.80 3.87
N GLN A 50 4.30 -13.02 2.55
CA GLN A 50 5.06 -12.19 1.61
C GLN A 50 4.33 -10.89 1.28
N PRO A 51 5.06 -9.85 0.85
CA PRO A 51 4.47 -8.62 0.36
C PRO A 51 3.87 -8.78 -1.05
N PRO A 52 2.97 -7.88 -1.47
CA PRO A 52 2.36 -7.90 -2.80
C PRO A 52 3.39 -7.94 -3.94
N ALA A 53 4.50 -7.20 -3.83
CA ALA A 53 5.55 -7.15 -4.84
C ALA A 53 6.20 -8.52 -5.11
N SER A 54 6.24 -9.43 -4.12
CA SER A 54 6.79 -10.79 -4.30
C SER A 54 6.00 -11.65 -5.30
N ARG A 55 4.82 -11.20 -5.73
CA ARG A 55 4.01 -11.89 -6.73
C ARG A 55 4.10 -11.28 -8.13
N VAL A 56 4.90 -10.25 -8.35
CA VAL A 56 5.09 -9.62 -9.65
C VAL A 56 6.24 -10.35 -10.36
N PRO A 57 5.99 -11.20 -11.38
CA PRO A 57 7.04 -12.00 -11.99
C PRO A 57 7.91 -11.25 -13.00
N ASN A 58 7.64 -9.98 -13.30
CA ASN A 58 8.48 -9.12 -14.12
C ASN A 58 8.00 -7.66 -14.02
N LEU A 59 8.76 -6.79 -13.34
CA LEU A 59 8.64 -5.35 -13.54
C LEU A 59 9.55 -4.96 -14.72
N THR A 60 9.11 -5.21 -15.95
CA THR A 60 9.63 -4.42 -17.07
C THR A 60 9.02 -3.03 -16.97
N GLY A 61 9.81 -2.06 -16.52
CA GLY A 61 9.35 -0.68 -16.38
C GLY A 61 10.08 0.06 -15.26
N GLN A 62 11.42 0.05 -15.30
CA GLN A 62 12.18 1.06 -14.60
C GLN A 62 11.81 2.42 -15.21
N TYR A 63 11.50 3.37 -14.34
CA TYR A 63 11.31 4.78 -14.64
C TYR A 63 12.36 5.29 -15.64
N SER A 64 11.90 5.92 -16.72
CA SER A 64 12.64 6.97 -17.42
C SER A 64 11.79 8.22 -17.47
#